data_AF-A0A542DJJ3-F1
#
_entry.id   AF-A0A542DJJ3-F1
#
_cell.length_a   1.000
_cell.length_b   1.000
_cell.length_c   1.000
_cell.angle_alpha   90.00
_cell.angle_beta   90.00
_cell.angle_gamma   90.00
#
_symmetry.space_group_name_H-M   'P 1'
#
loop_
_entity.id
_entity.type
_entity.pdbx_description
1 polymer ?
#
loop_
_entity_poly.entity_id
_entity_poly.type
_entity_poly.pdbx_seq_one_letter_code
_entity_poly.pdbx_strand_id
1 'polypeptide(L)'
;MNTVDERDPRALARQQAEGLRRLAAMLESHPELAEDCRYMLGTLYQPLTRYTEDPRGALASFHAAAVDSGADPTIHNGAERCTARVAFGPVVVEMSADADVMTGQVCRPKYAPLTVTGAPEGGGR
;
A
#
# COMPACT_ATOMS: atom_id res chain seq x y z
N MET A 1 23.38 -22.66 -2.72
CA MET A 1 22.04 -22.04 -2.58
C MET A 1 22.25 -20.71 -1.88
N ASN A 2 22.27 -19.61 -2.62
CA ASN A 2 22.36 -18.27 -2.03
C ASN A 2 20.98 -17.92 -1.49
N THR A 3 20.86 -17.87 -0.17
CA THR A 3 19.74 -17.21 0.51
C THR A 3 19.80 -15.74 0.13
N VAL A 4 19.01 -15.35 -0.86
CA VAL A 4 18.73 -13.94 -1.14
C VAL A 4 18.18 -13.38 0.17
N ASP A 5 18.87 -12.40 0.75
CA ASP A 5 18.34 -11.72 1.92
C ASP A 5 17.02 -11.07 1.49
N GLU A 6 15.89 -11.61 1.97
CA GLU A 6 14.54 -11.14 1.66
C GLU A 6 14.33 -9.68 2.12
N ARG A 7 15.30 -9.09 2.82
CA ARG A 7 15.33 -7.70 3.26
C ARG A 7 16.16 -6.77 2.36
N ASP A 8 16.83 -7.26 1.31
CA ASP A 8 17.49 -6.39 0.33
C ASP A 8 16.43 -5.72 -0.57
N PRO A 9 16.24 -4.38 -0.48
CA PRO A 9 15.24 -3.67 -1.27
C PRO A 9 15.44 -3.84 -2.78
N ARG A 10 16.69 -4.03 -3.23
CA ARG A 10 16.99 -4.25 -4.66
C ARG A 10 16.56 -5.62 -5.13
N ALA A 11 16.74 -6.64 -4.28
CA ALA A 11 16.28 -7.98 -4.58
C ALA A 11 14.75 -8.04 -4.63
N LEU A 12 14.07 -7.44 -3.64
CA LEU A 12 12.61 -7.35 -3.61
C LEU A 12 12.06 -6.60 -4.84
N ALA A 13 12.63 -5.44 -5.17
CA ALA A 13 12.21 -4.67 -6.34
C ALA A 13 12.33 -5.47 -7.65
N ARG A 14 13.42 -6.24 -7.81
CA ARG A 14 13.60 -7.13 -8.98
C ARG A 14 12.54 -8.24 -9.02
N GLN A 15 12.24 -8.86 -7.88
CA GLN A 15 11.23 -9.92 -7.79
C GLN A 15 9.83 -9.37 -8.08
N GLN A 16 9.48 -8.20 -7.54
CA GLN A 16 8.21 -7.53 -7.82
C GLN A 16 8.08 -7.18 -9.30
N ALA A 17 9.11 -6.58 -9.90
CA ALA A 17 9.11 -6.25 -11.32
C ALA A 17 8.96 -7.50 -12.20
N GLU A 18 9.64 -8.59 -11.86
CA GLU A 18 9.52 -9.87 -12.56
C GLU A 18 8.11 -10.47 -12.43
N GLY A 19 7.52 -10.44 -11.23
CA GLY A 19 6.14 -10.87 -11.00
C GLY A 19 5.12 -10.09 -11.84
N LEU A 20 5.27 -8.77 -11.91
CA LEU A 20 4.40 -7.90 -12.73
C LEU A 20 4.54 -8.22 -14.23
N ARG A 21 5.75 -8.49 -14.74
CA ARG A 21 5.94 -8.88 -16.14
C ARG A 21 5.28 -10.23 -16.46
N ARG A 22 5.37 -11.20 -15.54
CA ARG A 22 4.70 -12.50 -15.71
C ARG A 22 3.18 -12.36 -15.69
N LEU A 23 2.65 -11.51 -14.83
CA LEU A 23 1.22 -11.21 -14.79
C LEU A 23 0.75 -10.56 -16.10
N ALA A 24 1.52 -9.60 -16.62
CA ALA A 24 1.23 -9.00 -17.92
C ALA A 24 1.21 -10.05 -19.05
N ALA A 25 2.24 -10.89 -19.14
CA ALA A 25 2.32 -11.96 -20.14
C ALA A 25 1.15 -12.97 -20.03
N MET A 26 0.68 -13.26 -18.81
CA MET A 26 -0.48 -14.12 -18.57
C MET A 26 -1.76 -13.49 -19.15
N LEU A 27 -2.00 -12.20 -18.89
CA LEU A 27 -3.17 -11.46 -19.38
C LEU A 27 -3.14 -11.28 -20.90
N GLU A 28 -1.97 -11.08 -21.49
CA GLU A 28 -1.80 -11.04 -22.96
C GLU A 28 -2.14 -12.40 -23.60
N SER A 29 -1.79 -13.50 -22.94
CA SER A 29 -2.06 -14.86 -23.43
C SER A 29 -3.49 -15.34 -23.17
N HIS A 30 -4.16 -14.76 -22.16
CA HIS A 30 -5.51 -15.13 -21.69
C HIS A 30 -6.36 -13.86 -21.47
N PRO A 31 -6.72 -13.14 -22.55
CA PRO A 31 -7.40 -11.85 -22.46
C PRO A 31 -8.78 -11.92 -21.79
N GLU A 32 -9.41 -13.09 -21.76
CA GLU A 32 -10.66 -13.32 -21.05
C GLU A 32 -10.56 -13.07 -19.54
N LEU A 33 -9.36 -13.24 -18.94
CA LEU A 33 -9.12 -12.99 -17.53
C LEU A 33 -8.99 -11.50 -17.17
N ALA A 34 -8.97 -10.60 -18.17
CA ALA A 34 -8.76 -9.18 -17.94
C ALA A 34 -9.86 -8.55 -17.09
N GLU A 35 -11.13 -8.90 -17.34
CA GLU A 35 -12.26 -8.37 -16.56
C GLU A 35 -12.26 -8.94 -15.13
N ASP A 36 -11.96 -10.23 -14.96
CA ASP A 36 -11.86 -10.85 -13.63
C ASP A 36 -10.73 -10.24 -12.79
N CYS A 37 -9.64 -9.83 -13.42
CA CYS A 37 -8.50 -9.19 -12.75
C CYS A 37 -8.67 -7.69 -12.55
N ARG A 38 -9.64 -7.06 -13.24
CA ARG A 38 -9.78 -5.60 -13.32
C ARG A 38 -9.89 -4.94 -11.96
N TYR A 39 -10.72 -5.48 -11.08
CA TYR A 39 -10.93 -4.90 -9.75
C TYR A 39 -9.64 -4.93 -8.93
N MET A 40 -8.99 -6.10 -8.84
CA MET A 40 -7.74 -6.27 -8.08
C MET A 40 -6.64 -5.33 -8.56
N LEU A 41 -6.46 -5.21 -9.88
CA LEU A 41 -5.46 -4.33 -10.47
C LEU A 41 -5.80 -2.84 -10.31
N GLY A 42 -7.08 -2.50 -10.23
CA GLY A 42 -7.55 -1.14 -9.96
C GLY A 42 -7.52 -0.73 -8.48
N THR A 43 -7.10 -1.62 -7.57
CA THR A 43 -7.12 -1.39 -6.12
C THR A 43 -5.85 -1.88 -5.42
N LEU A 44 -4.67 -1.71 -6.01
CA LEU A 44 -3.42 -2.02 -5.32
C LEU A 44 -3.14 -0.98 -4.23
N TYR A 45 -3.54 -1.27 -3.00
CA TYR A 45 -3.59 -0.31 -1.90
C TYR A 45 -2.66 -0.70 -0.75
N GLN A 46 -1.85 0.26 -0.29
CA GLN A 46 -0.98 0.11 0.87
C GLN A 46 -1.28 1.19 1.94
N PRO A 47 -1.85 0.82 3.09
CA PRO A 47 -1.92 1.73 4.23
C PRO A 47 -0.54 1.84 4.89
N LEU A 48 -0.07 3.06 5.07
CA LEU A 48 1.05 3.41 5.93
C LEU A 48 0.54 3.50 7.36
N THR A 49 1.15 2.75 8.25
CA THR A 49 0.70 2.60 9.63
C THR A 49 1.61 3.37 10.57
N ARG A 50 1.26 3.44 11.86
CA ARG A 50 2.11 4.00 12.91
C ARG A 50 3.49 3.34 13.06
N TYR A 51 3.72 2.18 12.44
CA TYR A 51 5.01 1.49 12.44
C TYR A 51 5.92 1.92 11.28
N THR A 52 5.39 2.69 10.34
CA THR A 52 6.20 3.34 9.31
C THR A 52 6.92 4.52 9.95
N GLU A 53 8.25 4.53 9.93
CA GLU A 53 9.07 5.56 10.60
C GLU A 53 8.81 6.96 10.05
N ASP A 54 8.61 7.09 8.73
CA ASP A 54 8.27 8.35 8.08
C ASP A 54 7.17 8.18 7.01
N PRO A 55 5.89 8.22 7.42
CA PRO A 55 4.76 8.09 6.51
C PRO A 55 4.70 9.23 5.48
N ARG A 56 5.06 10.45 5.90
CA ARG A 56 5.03 11.63 5.04
C ARG A 56 6.12 11.54 3.98
N GLY A 57 7.35 11.20 4.37
CA GLY A 57 8.46 10.96 3.46
C GLY A 57 8.13 9.84 2.47
N ALA A 58 7.55 8.73 2.95
CA ALA A 58 7.14 7.63 2.07
C ALA A 58 6.13 8.06 0.99
N LEU A 59 5.08 8.82 1.34
CA LEU A 59 4.13 9.36 0.36
C LEU A 59 4.79 10.33 -0.62
N ALA A 60 5.67 11.21 -0.13
CA ALA A 60 6.40 12.15 -0.98
C ALA A 60 7.37 11.45 -1.94
N SER A 61 8.11 10.44 -1.46
CA SER A 61 9.01 9.63 -2.28
C SER A 61 8.26 8.80 -3.33
N PHE A 62 7.11 8.22 -2.96
CA PHE A 62 6.25 7.52 -3.92
C PHE A 62 5.74 8.46 -5.02
N HIS A 63 5.25 9.64 -4.65
CA HIS A 63 4.82 10.65 -5.60
C HIS A 63 5.96 11.08 -6.54
N ALA A 64 7.14 11.41 -5.99
CA ALA A 64 8.28 11.81 -6.80
C ALA A 64 8.73 10.71 -7.77
N ALA A 65 8.84 9.46 -7.30
CA ALA A 65 9.21 8.33 -8.15
C ALA A 65 8.18 8.08 -9.28
N ALA A 66 6.89 8.32 -9.02
CA ALA A 66 5.86 8.22 -10.04
C ALA A 66 6.00 9.32 -11.10
N VAL A 67 6.24 10.57 -10.70
CA VAL A 67 6.54 11.67 -11.65
C VAL A 67 7.77 11.33 -12.50
N ASP A 68 8.86 10.85 -11.87
CA ASP A 68 10.10 10.47 -12.57
C ASP A 68 9.88 9.34 -13.59
N SER A 69 8.88 8.48 -13.36
CA SER A 69 8.48 7.42 -14.29
C SER A 69 7.61 7.90 -15.45
N GLY A 70 7.23 9.19 -15.48
CA GLY A 70 6.33 9.78 -16.47
C GLY A 70 4.84 9.54 -16.19
N ALA A 71 4.48 9.07 -15.01
CA ALA A 71 3.09 8.96 -14.58
C ALA A 71 2.58 10.30 -14.01
N ASP A 72 1.26 10.41 -13.86
CA ASP A 72 0.59 11.57 -13.27
C ASP A 72 0.01 11.20 -11.89
N PRO A 73 0.81 11.25 -10.82
CA PRO A 73 0.31 11.02 -9.47
C PRO A 73 -0.63 12.13 -9.00
N THR A 74 -1.61 11.75 -8.19
CA THR A 74 -2.49 12.68 -7.49
C THR A 74 -2.30 12.56 -5.99
N ILE A 75 -2.34 13.70 -5.29
CA ILE A 75 -2.41 13.75 -3.83
C ILE A 75 -3.80 14.25 -3.42
N HIS A 76 -4.47 13.50 -2.56
CA HIS A 76 -5.68 13.94 -1.88
C HIS A 76 -5.44 14.07 -0.38
N ASN A 77 -5.64 15.28 0.15
CA ASN A 77 -5.56 15.56 1.58
C ASN A 77 -6.98 15.65 2.16
N GLY A 78 -7.49 14.52 2.62
CA GLY A 78 -8.78 14.44 3.31
C GLY A 78 -8.66 14.75 4.80
N ALA A 79 -9.80 14.95 5.46
CA ALA A 79 -9.83 15.22 6.91
C ALA A 79 -9.32 14.04 7.77
N GLU A 80 -9.41 12.81 7.25
CA GLU A 80 -9.06 11.59 8.00
C GLU A 80 -7.78 10.91 7.49
N ARG A 81 -7.34 11.23 6.25
CA ARG A 81 -6.16 10.63 5.64
C ARG A 81 -5.59 11.47 4.51
N CYS A 82 -4.28 11.31 4.29
CA CYS A 82 -3.59 11.74 3.09
C CYS A 82 -3.38 10.52 2.18
N THR A 83 -3.70 10.67 0.89
CA THR A 83 -3.61 9.59 -0.10
C THR A 83 -2.79 10.05 -1.29
N ALA A 84 -1.82 9.24 -1.69
CA ALA A 84 -1.08 9.36 -2.94
C ALA A 84 -1.50 8.23 -3.89
N ARG A 85 -1.96 8.59 -5.09
CA ARG A 85 -2.54 7.65 -6.05
C ARG A 85 -1.93 7.84 -7.43
N VAL A 86 -1.57 6.73 -8.08
CA VAL A 86 -1.01 6.70 -9.43
C VAL A 86 -1.77 5.70 -10.28
N ALA A 87 -2.09 6.09 -11.51
CA ALA A 87 -2.65 5.20 -12.52
C ALA A 87 -1.62 4.91 -13.63
N PHE A 88 -1.40 3.63 -13.91
CA PHE A 88 -0.65 3.12 -15.06
C PHE A 88 -1.65 2.46 -16.03
N GLY A 89 -2.53 3.28 -16.62
CA GLY A 89 -3.70 2.78 -17.34
C GLY A 89 -4.75 2.19 -16.38
N PRO A 90 -5.22 0.93 -16.57
CA PRO A 90 -6.20 0.31 -15.68
C PRO A 90 -5.60 -0.17 -14.35
N VAL A 91 -4.27 -0.20 -14.22
CA VAL A 91 -3.58 -0.56 -12.97
C VAL A 91 -3.44 0.68 -12.11
N VAL A 92 -3.94 0.63 -10.88
CA VAL A 92 -3.89 1.75 -9.94
C VAL A 92 -3.17 1.34 -8.67
N VAL A 93 -2.16 2.11 -8.30
CA VAL A 93 -1.42 1.97 -7.05
C VAL A 93 -1.73 3.15 -6.15
N GLU A 94 -2.12 2.86 -4.91
CA GLU A 94 -2.51 3.85 -3.92
C GLU A 94 -1.78 3.59 -2.60
N MET A 95 -1.20 4.65 -2.04
CA MET A 95 -0.65 4.65 -0.68
C MET A 95 -1.40 5.69 0.15
N SER A 96 -1.71 5.38 1.40
CA SER A 96 -2.33 6.37 2.28
C SER A 96 -1.81 6.31 3.69
N ALA A 97 -1.79 7.44 4.37
CA ALA A 97 -1.54 7.52 5.79
C ALA A 97 -2.70 8.25 6.47
N ASP A 98 -3.21 7.71 7.57
CA ASP A 98 -4.23 8.36 8.37
C ASP A 98 -3.69 9.67 8.98
N ALA A 99 -4.59 10.61 9.27
CA ALA A 99 -4.22 11.95 9.73
C ALA A 99 -3.44 11.93 11.06
N ASP A 100 -3.75 11.00 11.96
CA ASP A 100 -3.03 10.80 13.22
C ASP A 100 -1.61 10.27 12.99
N VAL A 101 -1.45 9.32 12.06
CA VAL A 101 -0.16 8.81 11.60
C VAL A 101 0.68 9.93 10.95
N MET A 102 0.06 10.81 10.17
CA MET A 102 0.74 11.93 9.50
C MET A 102 1.10 13.12 10.42
N THR A 103 0.40 13.27 11.55
CA THR A 103 0.61 14.37 12.51
C THR A 103 1.37 13.94 13.76
N GLY A 104 1.52 12.63 13.98
CA GLY A 104 2.09 12.08 15.21
C GLY A 104 1.21 12.27 16.44
N GLN A 105 -0.01 12.78 16.28
CA GLN A 105 -0.97 12.98 17.36
C GLN A 105 -2.00 11.86 17.33
N VAL A 106 -2.18 11.15 18.45
CA VAL A 106 -3.21 10.11 18.56
C VAL A 106 -4.59 10.75 18.37
N CYS A 107 -5.26 10.49 17.24
CA CYS A 107 -6.68 10.83 17.10
C CYS A 107 -7.49 9.87 17.98
N ARG A 108 -8.34 10.43 18.85
CA ARG A 108 -9.30 9.60 19.58
C ARG A 108 -10.29 9.00 18.58
N PRO A 109 -10.58 7.68 18.64
CA PRO A 109 -11.53 7.07 17.72
C PRO A 109 -12.89 7.77 17.86
N LYS A 110 -13.51 8.13 16.72
CA LYS A 110 -14.86 8.72 16.67
C LYS A 110 -15.97 7.70 16.95
N TYR A 111 -15.63 6.42 17.05
CA TYR A 111 -16.56 5.34 17.34
C TYR A 111 -16.36 4.82 18.78
N ALA A 112 -17.44 4.32 19.38
CA ALA A 112 -17.36 3.61 20.64
C ALA A 112 -16.51 2.34 20.46
N PRO A 113 -15.43 2.15 21.24
CA PRO A 113 -14.62 0.95 21.14
C PRO A 113 -15.47 -0.32 21.33
N LEU A 114 -15.25 -1.32 20.48
CA LEU A 114 -15.86 -2.62 20.68
C LEU A 114 -15.29 -3.23 21.97
N THR A 115 -16.13 -3.42 22.97
CA THR A 115 -15.75 -4.12 24.20
C THR A 115 -16.16 -5.58 24.05
N VAL A 116 -15.19 -6.48 23.90
CA VAL A 116 -15.46 -7.92 23.85
C VAL A 116 -15.47 -8.44 25.29
N THR A 117 -16.67 -8.65 25.85
CA THR A 117 -16.83 -9.34 27.14
C THR A 117 -16.55 -10.84 26.93
N GLY A 118 -15.39 -11.32 27.41
CA GLY A 118 -15.07 -12.75 27.42
C GLY A 118 -13.63 -13.15 27.08
N ALA A 119 -12.67 -12.23 26.98
CA ALA A 119 -11.26 -12.63 26.94
C ALA A 119 -10.90 -13.33 28.26
N PRO A 120 -10.38 -14.58 28.27
CA PRO A 120 -9.90 -15.19 29.50
C PRO A 120 -8.74 -14.35 30.03
N GLU A 121 -8.84 -13.94 31.28
CA GLU A 121 -7.72 -13.39 32.05
C GLU A 121 -6.65 -14.48 32.20
N GLY A 122 -5.77 -14.62 31.21
CA GLY A 122 -4.45 -15.23 31.40
C GLY A 122 -3.54 -14.10 31.89
N GLY A 123 -3.08 -14.06 33.13
CA GLY A 123 -2.79 -15.13 34.06
C GLY A 123 -1.45 -14.72 34.65
N GLY A 124 -1.50 -14.01 35.78
CA GLY A 124 -0.29 -13.60 36.47
C GLY A 124 0.53 -14.81 36.87
N ARG A 125 1.81 -14.80 36.49
CA ARG A 125 2.96 -15.20 37.30
C ARG A 125 4.24 -14.70 36.64
#